data_AF-A0A497FV59-F1
#
_entry.id   AF-A0A497FV59-F1
#
_cell.length_a   1.000
_cell.length_b   1.000
_cell.length_c   1.000
_cell.angle_alpha   90.00
_cell.angle_beta   90.00
_cell.angle_gamma   90.00
#
_symmetry.space_group_name_H-M   'P 1'
#
loop_
_entity.id
_entity.type
_entity.pdbx_description
1 polymer ?
#
loop_
_entity_poly.entity_id
_entity_poly.type
_entity_poly.pdbx_seq_one_letter_code
_entity_poly.pdbx_strand_id
1 'polypeptide(L)'
;KAIRELQKQVAEHSRIIAEHSKAIRSLQEQVAENTKAIRELRVEVRGLRGDVQGLKAAFMELRSVMGLTLEEFSRSFLKGLLEARGFPSSRLKLERKVFKLNDKQMEINIFNEDPLIIAEVTAILEDLSELDKVIERVFLIEGIYGRRPDYVFLIVPTVRRDISKEAFKKAKEYGIELIYGRIA
;
A
#
# COMPACT_ATOMS: atom_id res chain seq x y z
N LYS A 1 21.07 -64.34 -16.14
CA LYS A 1 21.52 -63.42 -15.06
C LYS A 1 20.91 -62.02 -15.23
N ALA A 2 21.08 -61.38 -16.40
CA ALA A 2 20.51 -60.05 -16.70
C ALA A 2 18.99 -59.93 -16.52
N ILE A 3 18.19 -60.91 -16.97
CA ILE A 3 16.72 -60.88 -16.82
C ILE A 3 16.29 -60.83 -15.35
N ARG A 4 16.94 -61.59 -14.47
CA ARG A 4 16.63 -61.58 -13.03
C ARG A 4 16.98 -60.25 -12.37
N GLU A 5 18.05 -59.61 -12.82
CA GLU A 5 18.47 -58.31 -12.30
C GLU A 5 17.51 -57.21 -12.73
N LEU A 6 17.08 -57.23 -14.00
CA LEU A 6 16.03 -56.33 -14.50
C LEU A 6 14.71 -56.51 -13.75
N GLN A 7 14.31 -57.75 -13.46
CA GLN A 7 13.10 -58.01 -12.66
C GLN A 7 13.17 -57.41 -11.25
N LYS A 8 14.33 -57.47 -10.59
CA LYS A 8 14.54 -56.84 -9.29
C LYS A 8 14.45 -55.32 -9.38
N GLN A 9 15.08 -54.71 -10.38
CA GLN A 9 15.01 -53.26 -10.61
C GLN A 9 13.58 -52.79 -10.88
N VAL A 10 12.81 -53.53 -11.68
CA VAL A 10 11.39 -53.23 -11.93
C VAL A 10 10.56 -53.32 -10.65
N ALA A 11 10.81 -54.30 -9.79
CA ALA A 11 10.12 -54.42 -8.50
C ALA A 11 10.44 -53.24 -7.58
N GLU A 12 11.70 -52.82 -7.52
CA GLU A 12 12.15 -51.68 -6.72
C GLU A 12 11.56 -50.36 -7.23
N HIS A 13 11.63 -50.10 -8.54
CA HIS A 13 10.99 -48.93 -9.13
C HIS A 13 9.48 -48.92 -8.90
N SER A 14 8.82 -50.07 -8.96
CA SER A 14 7.38 -50.18 -8.69
C SER A 14 7.05 -49.79 -7.24
N ARG A 15 7.91 -50.15 -6.29
CA ARG A 15 7.78 -49.73 -4.88
C ARG A 15 7.97 -48.22 -4.73
N ILE A 16 9.02 -47.65 -5.32
CA ILE A 16 9.28 -46.21 -5.29
C ILE A 16 8.11 -45.43 -5.90
N ILE A 17 7.57 -45.88 -7.03
CA ILE A 17 6.39 -45.26 -7.67
C ILE A 17 5.18 -45.30 -6.73
N ALA A 18 4.95 -46.39 -6.00
CA ALA A 18 3.87 -46.48 -5.05
C ALA A 18 4.04 -45.52 -3.86
N GLU A 19 5.27 -45.36 -3.37
CA GLU A 19 5.61 -44.40 -2.31
C GLU A 19 5.45 -42.95 -2.80
N HIS A 20 5.96 -42.61 -3.98
CA HIS A 20 5.76 -41.32 -4.62
C HIS A 20 4.28 -41.01 -4.86
N SER A 21 3.49 -42.00 -5.29
CA SER A 21 2.04 -41.83 -5.49
C SER A 21 1.31 -41.51 -4.19
N LYS A 22 1.74 -42.08 -3.05
CA LYS A 22 1.22 -41.71 -1.72
C LYS A 22 1.63 -40.29 -1.32
N ALA A 23 2.90 -39.93 -1.52
CA ALA A 23 3.39 -38.59 -1.22
C ALA A 23 2.67 -37.51 -2.05
N ILE A 24 2.46 -37.75 -3.36
CA ILE A 24 1.72 -36.84 -4.24
C ILE A 24 0.28 -36.64 -3.75
N ARG A 25 -0.42 -37.71 -3.35
CA ARG A 25 -1.77 -37.58 -2.79
C ARG A 25 -1.80 -36.73 -1.52
N SER A 26 -0.86 -36.97 -0.60
CA SER A 26 -0.77 -36.17 0.63
C SER A 26 -0.47 -34.69 0.34
N LEU A 27 0.42 -34.40 -0.62
CA LEU A 27 0.67 -33.03 -1.06
C LEU A 27 -0.55 -32.39 -1.72
N GLN A 28 -1.33 -33.14 -2.51
CA GLN A 28 -2.57 -32.66 -3.10
C GLN A 28 -3.61 -32.29 -2.03
N GLU A 29 -3.73 -33.09 -0.96
CA GLU A 29 -4.59 -32.79 0.18
C GLU A 29 -4.15 -31.49 0.90
N GLN A 30 -2.86 -31.35 1.20
CA GLN A 30 -2.33 -30.13 1.81
C GLN A 30 -2.54 -28.88 0.94
N VAL A 31 -2.37 -29.00 -0.38
CA VAL A 31 -2.64 -27.90 -1.31
C VAL A 31 -4.13 -27.53 -1.31
N ALA A 32 -5.03 -28.50 -1.21
CA ALA A 32 -6.47 -28.24 -1.12
C ALA A 32 -6.83 -27.51 0.18
N GLU A 33 -6.29 -27.94 1.31
CA GLU A 33 -6.48 -27.28 2.62
C GLU A 33 -5.93 -25.85 2.63
N ASN A 34 -4.70 -25.65 2.17
CA ASN A 34 -4.09 -24.33 2.06
C ASN A 34 -4.89 -23.40 1.13
N THR A 35 -5.42 -23.94 0.02
CA THR A 35 -6.29 -23.19 -0.89
C THR A 35 -7.57 -22.71 -0.19
N LYS A 36 -8.15 -23.54 0.68
CA LYS A 36 -9.32 -23.16 1.48
C LYS A 36 -8.99 -22.06 2.49
N ALA A 37 -7.91 -22.23 3.27
CA ALA A 37 -7.47 -21.24 4.26
C ALA A 37 -7.16 -19.87 3.60
N ILE A 38 -6.49 -19.86 2.44
CA ILE A 38 -6.23 -18.63 1.68
C ILE A 38 -7.53 -17.94 1.25
N ARG A 39 -8.57 -18.69 0.87
CA ARG A 39 -9.86 -18.11 0.50
C ARG A 39 -10.55 -17.46 1.70
N GLU A 40 -10.52 -18.11 2.86
CA GLU A 40 -11.08 -17.58 4.11
C GLU A 40 -10.36 -16.29 4.53
N LEU A 41 -9.03 -16.30 4.57
CA LEU A 41 -8.22 -15.10 4.86
C LEU A 41 -8.49 -13.95 3.88
N ARG A 42 -8.72 -14.23 2.59
CA ARG A 42 -9.07 -13.18 1.63
C ARG A 42 -10.42 -12.52 1.92
N VAL A 43 -11.38 -13.24 2.50
CA VAL A 43 -12.67 -12.69 2.92
C VAL A 43 -12.48 -11.80 4.14
N GLU A 44 -11.76 -12.26 5.15
CA GLU A 44 -11.46 -11.49 6.36
C GLU A 44 -10.71 -10.18 6.04
N VAL A 45 -9.65 -10.27 5.22
CA VAL A 45 -8.90 -9.09 4.77
C VAL A 45 -9.78 -8.11 4.00
N ARG A 46 -10.77 -8.60 3.23
CA ARG A 46 -11.72 -7.72 2.54
C ARG A 46 -12.65 -7.02 3.54
N GLY A 47 -13.13 -7.74 4.57
CA GLY A 47 -13.93 -7.16 5.66
C GLY A 47 -13.17 -6.06 6.39
N LEU A 48 -11.96 -6.36 6.87
CA LEU A 48 -11.09 -5.39 7.56
C LEU A 48 -10.79 -4.16 6.70
N ARG A 49 -10.59 -4.33 5.39
CA ARG A 49 -10.41 -3.18 4.48
C ARG A 49 -11.67 -2.31 4.40
N GLY A 50 -12.85 -2.92 4.44
CA GLY A 50 -14.12 -2.22 4.51
C GLY A 50 -14.25 -1.40 5.80
N ASP A 51 -13.96 -2.03 6.95
CA ASP A 51 -14.03 -1.38 8.26
C ASP A 51 -13.06 -0.20 8.37
N VAL A 52 -11.80 -0.39 7.94
CA VAL A 52 -10.80 0.68 7.88
C VAL A 52 -11.25 1.82 6.97
N GLN A 53 -11.89 1.51 5.84
CA GLN A 53 -12.41 2.55 4.94
C GLN A 53 -13.57 3.33 5.58
N GLY A 54 -14.48 2.63 6.28
CA GLY A 54 -15.57 3.26 7.04
C GLY A 54 -15.04 4.19 8.13
N LEU A 55 -14.02 3.75 8.89
CA LEU A 55 -13.36 4.57 9.90
C LEU A 55 -12.69 5.80 9.29
N LYS A 56 -11.99 5.67 8.15
CA LYS A 56 -11.41 6.82 7.44
C LYS A 56 -12.47 7.83 7.02
N ALA A 57 -13.61 7.37 6.49
CA ALA A 57 -14.72 8.24 6.10
C ALA A 57 -15.29 9.00 7.31
N ALA A 58 -15.61 8.30 8.40
CA ALA A 58 -16.12 8.91 9.63
C ALA A 58 -15.12 9.91 10.22
N PHE A 59 -13.83 9.58 10.20
CA PHE A 59 -12.78 10.46 10.69
C PHE A 59 -12.71 11.76 9.85
N MET A 60 -12.79 11.65 8.52
CA MET A 60 -12.83 12.82 7.62
C MET A 60 -14.08 13.68 7.83
N GLU A 61 -15.22 13.10 8.19
CA GLU A 61 -16.44 13.83 8.55
C GLU A 61 -16.27 14.57 9.89
N LEU A 62 -15.67 13.93 10.90
CA LEU A 62 -15.40 14.54 12.21
C LEU A 62 -14.55 15.80 12.11
N ARG A 63 -13.59 15.85 11.18
CA ARG A 63 -12.80 17.05 10.89
C ARG A 63 -13.69 18.30 10.74
N SER A 64 -14.78 18.18 9.98
CA SER A 64 -15.67 19.31 9.70
C SER A 64 -16.38 19.83 10.95
N VAL A 65 -16.70 18.94 11.88
CA VAL A 65 -17.32 19.25 13.18
C VAL A 65 -16.32 19.90 14.14
N MET A 66 -15.05 19.47 14.09
CA MET A 66 -13.99 19.96 14.98
C MET A 66 -13.41 21.32 14.58
N GLY A 67 -13.82 21.87 13.42
CA GLY A 67 -13.31 23.16 12.92
C GLY A 67 -11.85 23.13 12.44
N LEU A 68 -11.27 21.94 12.22
CA LEU A 68 -9.89 21.79 11.75
C LEU A 68 -9.77 22.00 10.23
N THR A 69 -8.67 22.60 9.79
CA THR A 69 -8.33 22.61 8.37
C THR A 69 -7.98 21.20 7.88
N LEU A 70 -8.03 20.98 6.56
CA LEU A 70 -7.75 19.64 6.00
C LEU A 70 -6.31 19.24 6.26
N GLU A 71 -5.40 20.19 6.18
CA GLU A 71 -3.98 19.98 6.41
C GLU A 71 -3.65 19.66 7.86
N GLU A 72 -4.20 20.41 8.84
CA GLU A 72 -3.97 20.14 10.26
C GLU A 72 -4.45 18.74 10.63
N PHE A 73 -5.64 18.39 10.15
CA PHE A 73 -6.20 17.07 10.36
C PHE A 73 -5.35 15.98 9.69
N SER A 74 -4.96 16.19 8.43
CA SER A 74 -4.11 15.26 7.68
C SER A 74 -2.76 15.05 8.34
N ARG A 75 -2.17 16.09 8.92
CA ARG A 75 -0.91 16.03 9.68
C ARG A 75 -1.06 15.20 10.95
N SER A 76 -2.12 15.43 11.73
CA SER A 76 -2.42 14.62 12.92
C SER A 76 -2.66 13.16 12.57
N PHE A 77 -3.46 12.91 11.53
CA PHE A 77 -3.74 11.57 11.02
C PHE A 77 -2.47 10.84 10.57
N LEU A 78 -1.64 11.47 9.75
CA LEU A 78 -0.40 10.87 9.27
C LEU A 78 0.57 10.59 10.41
N LYS A 79 0.65 11.47 11.41
CA LYS A 79 1.49 11.24 12.59
C LYS A 79 1.08 9.94 13.29
N GLY A 80 -0.21 9.76 13.60
CA GLY A 80 -0.70 8.53 14.22
C GLY A 80 -0.52 7.29 13.33
N LEU A 81 -0.74 7.42 12.02
CA LEU A 81 -0.52 6.33 11.06
C LEU A 81 0.95 5.87 11.02
N LEU A 82 1.88 6.82 11.00
CA LEU A 82 3.31 6.54 10.95
C LEU A 82 3.82 6.00 12.29
N GLU A 83 3.29 6.48 13.41
CA GLU A 83 3.55 5.88 14.74
C GLU A 83 3.11 4.42 14.79
N ALA A 84 1.92 4.12 14.28
CA ALA A 84 1.43 2.74 14.17
C ALA A 84 2.28 1.87 13.22
N ARG A 85 3.00 2.49 12.27
CA ARG A 85 4.00 1.83 11.40
C ARG A 85 5.38 1.69 12.05
N GLY A 86 5.55 2.12 13.29
CA GLY A 86 6.78 1.97 14.06
C GLY A 86 7.72 3.17 14.02
N PHE A 87 7.30 4.31 13.46
CA PHE A 87 8.10 5.53 13.51
C PHE A 87 7.92 6.23 14.87
N PRO A 88 8.99 6.45 15.63
CA PRO A 88 8.86 7.15 16.90
C PRO A 88 8.45 8.61 16.67
N SER A 89 7.52 9.11 17.47
CA SER A 89 6.98 10.48 17.39
C SER A 89 8.07 11.56 17.36
N SER A 90 9.20 11.31 18.03
CA SER A 90 10.34 12.23 18.10
C SER A 90 11.03 12.45 16.74
N ARG A 91 10.87 11.54 15.79
CA ARG A 91 11.38 11.65 14.41
C ARG A 91 10.36 12.20 13.42
N LEU A 92 9.11 12.40 13.83
CA LEU A 92 8.02 12.86 12.97
C LEU A 92 7.75 14.35 13.19
N LYS A 93 8.54 15.18 12.50
CA LYS A 93 8.36 16.63 12.40
C LYS A 93 7.55 16.97 11.14
N LEU A 94 6.32 16.48 11.09
CA LEU A 94 5.42 16.68 9.96
C LEU A 94 5.05 18.15 9.84
N GLU A 95 5.65 18.88 8.90
CA GLU A 95 5.45 20.32 8.73
C GLU A 95 5.26 20.71 7.28
N ARG A 96 4.73 21.90 7.02
CA ARG A 96 4.71 22.47 5.68
C ARG A 96 6.12 22.90 5.31
N LYS A 97 6.59 22.56 4.11
CA LYS A 97 7.94 22.92 3.64
C LYS A 97 7.89 23.60 2.28
N VAL A 98 8.56 24.73 2.17
CA VAL A 98 8.75 25.46 0.90
C VAL A 98 10.19 25.29 0.45
N PHE A 99 10.36 24.85 -0.79
CA PHE A 99 11.64 24.74 -1.47
C PHE A 99 11.75 25.84 -2.52
N LYS A 100 12.88 26.54 -2.54
CA LYS A 100 13.20 27.52 -3.57
C LYS A 100 14.10 26.86 -4.60
N LEU A 101 13.58 26.69 -5.82
CA LEU A 101 14.27 26.06 -6.94
C LEU A 101 14.36 27.10 -8.06
N ASN A 102 15.53 27.71 -8.22
CA ASN A 102 15.75 28.88 -9.08
C ASN A 102 14.73 29.99 -8.75
N ASP A 103 13.98 30.46 -9.75
CA ASP A 103 12.94 31.50 -9.61
C ASP A 103 11.56 30.94 -9.22
N LYS A 104 11.43 29.62 -9.00
CA LYS A 104 10.17 28.98 -8.64
C LYS A 104 10.17 28.52 -7.18
N GLN A 105 9.01 28.65 -6.53
CA GLN A 105 8.78 28.07 -5.21
C GLN A 105 7.91 26.83 -5.36
N MET A 106 8.35 25.73 -4.72
CA MET A 106 7.60 24.49 -4.60
C MET A 106 7.22 24.31 -3.14
N GLU A 107 5.92 24.14 -2.88
CA GLU A 107 5.41 23.87 -1.53
C GLU A 107 4.98 22.41 -1.42
N ILE A 108 5.33 21.79 -0.29
CA ILE A 108 4.82 20.49 0.14
C ILE A 108 3.99 20.70 1.40
N ASN A 109 2.73 20.27 1.38
CA ASN A 109 1.80 20.51 2.50
C ASN A 109 2.26 19.86 3.80
N ILE A 110 2.79 18.64 3.71
CA ILE A 110 3.30 17.87 4.85
C ILE A 110 4.60 17.18 4.43
N PHE A 111 5.67 17.51 5.12
CA PHE A 111 7.03 17.07 4.84
C PHE A 111 7.70 16.59 6.14
N ASN A 112 8.55 15.57 6.02
CA ASN A 112 9.51 15.18 7.04
C ASN A 112 10.82 14.84 6.34
N GLU A 113 11.95 15.26 6.92
CA GLU A 113 13.26 15.07 6.29
C GLU A 113 13.84 13.66 6.52
N ASP A 114 13.70 13.14 7.73
CA ASP A 114 14.18 11.82 8.11
C ASP A 114 13.27 11.15 9.16
N PRO A 115 12.50 10.10 8.80
CA PRO A 115 12.37 9.52 7.45
C PRO A 115 11.86 10.54 6.41
N LEU A 116 12.27 10.40 5.15
CA LEU A 116 11.87 11.31 4.08
C LEU A 116 10.43 11.03 3.70
N ILE A 117 9.52 11.89 4.12
CA ILE A 117 8.09 11.74 3.88
C ILE A 117 7.60 12.96 3.12
N ILE A 118 6.82 12.69 2.08
CA ILE A 118 6.10 13.70 1.31
C ILE A 118 4.61 13.39 1.38
N ALA A 119 3.81 14.38 1.67
CA ALA A 119 2.37 14.24 1.66
C ALA A 119 1.70 15.51 1.13
N GLU A 120 0.81 15.32 0.17
CA GLU A 120 -0.04 16.37 -0.40
C GLU A 120 -1.49 16.18 0.00
N VAL A 121 -2.20 17.28 0.09
CA VAL A 121 -3.54 17.35 0.63
C VAL A 121 -4.42 18.11 -0.36
N THR A 122 -5.41 17.44 -0.94
CA THR A 122 -6.40 18.09 -1.80
C THR A 122 -7.81 17.66 -1.41
N ALA A 123 -8.78 18.56 -1.52
CA ALA A 123 -10.13 18.31 -1.04
C ALA A 123 -10.87 17.26 -1.89
N ILE A 124 -10.66 17.32 -3.21
CA ILE A 124 -11.32 16.47 -4.20
C ILE A 124 -10.32 16.12 -5.28
N LEU A 125 -10.27 14.84 -5.67
CA LEU A 125 -9.58 14.40 -6.87
C LEU A 125 -10.55 14.38 -8.05
N GLU A 126 -10.53 15.43 -8.86
CA GLU A 126 -11.39 15.59 -10.05
C GLU A 126 -10.77 14.98 -11.30
N ASP A 127 -9.44 15.01 -11.41
CA ASP A 127 -8.67 14.43 -12.49
C ASP A 127 -7.31 13.93 -11.96
N LEU A 128 -6.42 13.52 -12.86
CA LEU A 128 -5.11 12.99 -12.50
C LEU A 128 -4.04 14.06 -12.27
N SER A 129 -4.33 15.34 -12.48
CA SER A 129 -3.35 16.41 -12.38
C SER A 129 -2.76 16.53 -10.98
N GLU A 130 -3.53 16.28 -9.93
CA GLU A 130 -3.02 16.27 -8.55
C GLU A 130 -2.03 15.12 -8.33
N LEU A 131 -2.24 13.96 -8.94
CA LEU A 131 -1.25 12.88 -8.92
C LEU A 131 0.00 13.27 -9.71
N ASP A 132 -0.14 13.91 -10.87
CA ASP A 132 0.99 14.40 -11.67
C ASP A 132 1.84 15.40 -10.88
N LYS A 133 1.21 16.32 -10.15
CA LYS A 133 1.89 17.28 -9.27
C LYS A 133 2.67 16.56 -8.16
N VAL A 134 2.08 15.56 -7.52
CA VAL A 134 2.78 14.76 -6.48
C VAL A 134 4.00 14.07 -7.07
N ILE A 135 3.85 13.45 -8.25
CA ILE A 135 4.94 12.76 -8.96
C ILE A 135 6.09 13.73 -9.27
N GLU A 136 5.78 14.91 -9.82
CA GLU A 136 6.78 15.96 -10.10
C GLU A 136 7.52 16.36 -8.82
N ARG A 137 6.80 16.58 -7.72
CA ARG A 137 7.39 16.96 -6.42
C ARG A 137 8.28 15.85 -5.87
N VAL A 138 7.89 14.59 -6.00
CA VAL A 138 8.72 13.44 -5.63
C VAL A 138 10.05 13.48 -6.39
N PHE A 139 10.03 13.63 -7.72
CA PHE A 139 11.26 13.70 -8.52
C PHE A 139 12.17 14.87 -8.10
N LEU A 140 11.59 16.03 -7.82
CA LEU A 140 12.37 17.19 -7.36
C LEU A 140 13.01 16.93 -5.98
N ILE A 141 12.26 16.33 -5.06
CA ILE A 141 12.78 15.99 -3.72
C ILE A 141 13.84 14.90 -3.79
N GLU A 142 13.68 13.90 -4.66
CA GLU A 142 14.71 12.90 -4.93
C GLU A 142 16.02 13.55 -5.40
N GLY A 143 15.93 14.54 -6.28
CA GLY A 143 17.08 15.32 -6.73
C GLY A 143 17.75 16.13 -5.61
N ILE A 144 16.96 16.73 -4.71
CA ILE A 144 17.47 17.55 -3.60
C ILE A 144 18.16 16.69 -2.53
N TYR A 145 17.56 15.58 -2.14
CA TYR A 145 18.05 14.76 -1.02
C TYR A 145 18.91 13.57 -1.46
N GLY A 146 19.01 13.30 -2.76
CA GLY A 146 19.78 12.19 -3.31
C GLY A 146 19.24 10.80 -2.95
N ARG A 147 18.00 10.71 -2.47
CA ARG A 147 17.33 9.47 -2.07
C ARG A 147 15.83 9.54 -2.33
N ARG A 148 15.21 8.36 -2.53
CA ARG A 148 13.76 8.23 -2.63
C ARG A 148 13.08 8.53 -1.29
N PRO A 149 11.88 9.14 -1.31
CA PRO A 149 11.05 9.21 -0.11
C PRO A 149 10.74 7.81 0.42
N ASP A 150 10.78 7.67 1.74
CA ASP A 150 10.37 6.46 2.45
C ASP A 150 8.84 6.25 2.32
N TYR A 151 8.08 7.36 2.31
CA TYR A 151 6.65 7.35 2.03
C TYR A 151 6.20 8.58 1.23
N VAL A 152 5.28 8.34 0.30
CA VAL A 152 4.58 9.39 -0.44
C VAL A 152 3.08 9.20 -0.25
N PHE A 153 2.38 10.25 0.21
CA PHE A 153 0.94 10.21 0.41
C PHE A 153 0.23 11.27 -0.43
N LEU A 154 -0.97 10.93 -0.89
CA LEU A 154 -1.93 11.91 -1.36
C LEU A 154 -3.23 11.71 -0.57
N ILE A 155 -3.64 12.74 0.18
CA ILE A 155 -4.80 12.68 1.06
C ILE A 155 -5.95 13.43 0.41
N VAL A 156 -7.03 12.70 0.12
CA VAL A 156 -8.20 13.19 -0.63
C VAL A 156 -9.52 12.75 -0.02
N PRO A 157 -10.25 13.63 0.69
CA PRO A 157 -11.56 13.27 1.24
C PRO A 157 -12.52 12.66 0.21
N THR A 158 -12.52 13.18 -1.03
CA THR A 158 -13.38 12.68 -2.11
C THR A 158 -12.58 12.39 -3.38
N VAL A 159 -12.85 11.25 -4.01
CA VAL A 159 -12.35 10.89 -5.34
C VAL A 159 -13.54 10.77 -6.30
N ARG A 160 -13.45 11.40 -7.47
CA ARG A 160 -14.51 11.30 -8.49
C ARG A 160 -14.61 9.87 -9.02
N ARG A 161 -15.83 9.35 -9.17
CA ARG A 161 -16.06 7.94 -9.51
C ARG A 161 -15.50 7.51 -10.85
N ASP A 162 -15.64 8.35 -11.86
CA ASP A 162 -15.16 8.12 -13.23
C ASP A 162 -13.62 7.99 -13.31
N ILE A 163 -12.87 8.73 -12.49
CA ILE A 163 -11.40 8.68 -12.46
C ILE A 163 -10.83 7.73 -11.41
N SER A 164 -11.64 7.26 -10.46
CA SER A 164 -11.18 6.45 -9.31
C SER A 164 -10.28 5.26 -9.67
N LYS A 165 -10.67 4.45 -10.66
CA LYS A 165 -9.89 3.29 -11.09
C LYS A 165 -8.52 3.67 -11.64
N GLU A 166 -8.47 4.73 -12.45
CA GLU A 166 -7.24 5.21 -13.07
C GLU A 166 -6.32 5.88 -12.03
N ALA A 167 -6.89 6.68 -11.14
CA ALA A 167 -6.18 7.28 -10.02
C ALA A 167 -5.54 6.22 -9.11
N PHE A 168 -6.27 5.16 -8.73
CA PHE A 168 -5.70 4.08 -7.91
C PHE A 168 -4.58 3.32 -8.64
N LYS A 169 -4.75 3.09 -9.95
CA LYS A 169 -3.71 2.43 -10.76
C LYS A 169 -2.44 3.28 -10.81
N LYS A 170 -2.58 4.57 -11.13
CA LYS A 170 -1.47 5.52 -11.25
C LYS A 170 -0.78 5.73 -9.89
N ALA A 171 -1.54 5.94 -8.82
CA ALA A 171 -0.96 6.06 -7.47
C ALA A 171 -0.12 4.84 -7.11
N LYS A 172 -0.63 3.62 -7.37
CA LYS A 172 0.12 2.38 -7.13
C LYS A 172 1.39 2.26 -7.98
N GLU A 173 1.33 2.64 -9.25
CA GLU A 173 2.47 2.59 -10.17
C GLU A 173 3.65 3.45 -9.68
N TYR A 174 3.36 4.60 -9.10
CA TYR A 174 4.36 5.56 -8.60
C TYR A 174 4.63 5.43 -7.09
N GLY A 175 4.10 4.41 -6.42
CA GLY A 175 4.32 4.21 -4.99
C GLY A 175 3.66 5.27 -4.09
N ILE A 176 2.63 5.95 -4.59
CA ILE A 176 1.85 6.94 -3.85
C ILE A 176 0.72 6.22 -3.10
N GLU A 177 0.70 6.38 -1.78
CA GLU A 177 -0.40 5.90 -0.96
C GLU A 177 -1.56 6.91 -0.98
N LEU A 178 -2.61 6.59 -1.73
CA LEU A 178 -3.81 7.40 -1.80
C LEU A 178 -4.71 7.13 -0.57
N ILE A 179 -4.86 8.12 0.29
CA ILE A 179 -5.72 8.07 1.48
C ILE A 179 -6.99 8.83 1.16
N TYR A 180 -8.11 8.12 1.04
CA TYR A 180 -9.38 8.73 0.66
C TYR A 180 -10.52 8.42 1.61
N GLY A 181 -11.48 9.33 1.69
CA GLY A 181 -12.71 9.15 2.48
C GLY A 181 -13.76 8.38 1.70
N ARG A 182 -14.19 8.91 0.55
CA ARG A 182 -15.23 8.30 -0.28
C ARG A 182 -14.98 8.46 -1.78
N ILE A 183 -15.65 7.61 -2.56
CA ILE A 183 -15.75 7.74 -4.01
C ILE A 183 -17.15 8.28 -4.32
N ALA A 184 -17.21 9.46 -4.93
CA ALA A 184 -18.46 10.12 -5.30
C ALA A 184 -18.65 10.02 -6.81
#